data_AF-A0A194AE47-F1
#
_entry.id   AF-A0A194AE47-F1
#
_cell.length_a   1.000
_cell.length_b   1.000
_cell.length_c   1.000
_cell.angle_alpha   90.00
_cell.angle_beta   90.00
_cell.angle_gamma   90.00
#
_symmetry.space_group_name_H-M   'P 1'
#
loop_
_entity.id
_entity.type
_entity.pdbx_description
1 polymer ?
#
loop_
_entity_poly.entity_id
_entity_poly.type
_entity_poly.pdbx_seq_one_letter_code
_entity_poly.pdbx_strand_id
1 'polypeptide(L)'
;MKPTTIILTGAPQSGKSTLLARALDRLSDLKTTGFLAKGLWKNNLREGFDLVDLTTGKTTPLARRNPLAPPKTIPFTFFREGMEAGNKALDPAKCKHADLVCVDEVGKLEMQGRGWARLLGPLLQLEHPVHLWVVRQELVHPVSCIWSLQNPVIVDVHDPTALELLVTHIRTQP
;
A
#
# COMPACT_ATOMS: atom_id res chain seq x y z
N MET A 1 -11.05 8.74 -17.70
CA MET A 1 -9.85 9.48 -17.21
C MET A 1 -8.99 8.51 -16.41
N LYS A 2 -7.66 8.68 -16.33
CA LYS A 2 -6.84 7.82 -15.42
C LYS A 2 -7.15 8.20 -13.96
N PRO A 3 -7.21 7.23 -13.03
CA PRO A 3 -7.57 7.51 -11.66
C PRO A 3 -6.49 8.30 -10.93
N THR A 4 -6.90 9.09 -9.95
CA THR A 4 -5.95 9.81 -9.10
C THR A 4 -5.15 8.82 -8.27
N THR A 5 -3.82 8.99 -8.30
CA THR A 5 -2.90 8.23 -7.46
C THR A 5 -2.19 9.14 -6.47
N ILE A 6 -2.22 8.76 -5.21
CA ILE A 6 -1.51 9.39 -4.10
C ILE A 6 -0.44 8.40 -3.64
N ILE A 7 0.78 8.87 -3.48
CA ILE A 7 1.90 8.10 -2.97
C ILE A 7 2.27 8.62 -1.59
N LEU A 8 2.11 7.78 -0.57
CA LEU A 8 2.67 8.01 0.76
C LEU A 8 4.10 7.47 0.80
N THR A 9 5.07 8.36 1.02
CA THR A 9 6.50 8.04 0.92
C THR A 9 7.32 8.37 2.17
N GLY A 10 8.56 7.90 2.18
CA GLY A 10 9.51 8.06 3.27
C GLY A 10 10.42 6.84 3.45
N ALA A 11 11.45 6.98 4.28
CA ALA A 11 12.45 5.94 4.54
C ALA A 11 11.84 4.62 5.07
N PRO A 12 12.54 3.47 4.96
CA PRO A 12 12.12 2.26 5.66
C PRO A 12 11.90 2.54 7.15
N GLN A 13 10.81 2.01 7.71
CA GLN A 13 10.49 2.16 9.14
C GLN A 13 10.13 3.59 9.62
N SER A 14 9.92 4.54 8.71
CA SER A 14 9.58 5.94 9.04
C SER A 14 8.17 6.18 9.59
N GLY A 15 7.35 5.14 9.75
CA GLY A 15 5.97 5.27 10.25
C GLY A 15 4.88 5.42 9.17
N LYS A 16 5.18 5.19 7.88
CA LYS A 16 4.19 5.27 6.79
C LYS A 16 2.91 4.49 7.06
N SER A 17 3.01 3.19 7.38
CA SER A 17 1.83 2.36 7.69
C SER A 17 1.03 2.88 8.90
N THR A 18 1.71 3.51 9.88
CA THR A 18 1.05 4.15 11.02
C THR A 18 0.29 5.40 10.59
N LEU A 19 0.88 6.24 9.74
CA LEU A 19 0.21 7.42 9.20
C LEU A 19 -0.97 7.02 8.31
N LEU A 20 -0.82 6.00 7.47
CA LEU A 20 -1.89 5.43 6.66
C LEU A 20 -3.05 4.97 7.55
N ALA A 21 -2.79 4.21 8.61
CA ALA A 21 -3.84 3.79 9.55
C ALA A 21 -4.60 4.99 10.14
N ARG A 22 -3.89 6.04 10.59
CA ARG A 22 -4.52 7.27 11.11
C ARG A 22 -5.35 8.00 10.06
N ALA A 23 -4.91 8.02 8.80
CA ALA A 23 -5.67 8.61 7.71
C ALA A 23 -6.96 7.81 7.44
N LEU A 24 -6.86 6.48 7.44
CA LEU A 24 -8.02 5.58 7.28
C LEU A 24 -9.06 5.77 8.39
N ASP A 25 -8.65 5.99 9.64
CA ASP A 25 -9.58 6.29 10.74
C ASP A 25 -10.42 7.56 10.46
N ARG A 26 -9.80 8.59 9.87
CA ARG A 26 -10.47 9.86 9.46
C ARG A 26 -11.28 9.77 8.17
N LEU A 27 -11.17 8.65 7.46
CA LEU A 27 -11.83 8.36 6.19
C LEU A 27 -12.74 7.12 6.34
N SER A 28 -13.17 6.82 7.57
CA SER A 28 -13.99 5.65 7.90
C SER A 28 -15.40 5.71 7.29
N ASP A 29 -15.83 6.88 6.83
CA ASP A 29 -17.03 7.09 6.02
C ASP A 29 -16.88 6.62 4.56
N LEU A 30 -15.65 6.45 4.07
CA LEU A 30 -15.38 5.99 2.70
C LEU A 30 -15.34 4.47 2.61
N LYS A 31 -15.88 3.94 1.50
CA LYS A 31 -15.76 2.54 1.16
C LYS A 31 -14.35 2.22 0.69
N THR A 32 -13.54 1.75 1.64
CA THR A 32 -12.13 1.43 1.41
C THR A 32 -11.92 -0.05 1.08
N THR A 33 -11.05 -0.30 0.09
CA THR A 33 -10.60 -1.64 -0.30
C THR A 33 -9.07 -1.71 -0.37
N GLY A 34 -8.52 -2.89 -0.66
CA GLY A 34 -7.09 -3.15 -0.51
C GLY A 34 -6.71 -3.50 0.91
N PHE A 35 -5.46 -3.24 1.28
CA PHE A 35 -4.91 -3.74 2.55
C PHE A 35 -3.85 -2.82 3.17
N LEU A 36 -3.68 -3.00 4.48
CA LEU A 36 -2.57 -2.46 5.27
C LEU A 36 -1.60 -3.59 5.63
N ALA A 37 -0.28 -3.40 5.49
CA ALA A 37 0.73 -4.35 5.99
C ALA A 37 1.24 -3.91 7.36
N LYS A 38 0.56 -4.34 8.42
CA LYS A 38 0.93 -4.03 9.80
C LYS A 38 2.24 -4.70 10.18
N GLY A 39 3.27 -3.90 10.46
CA GLY A 39 4.56 -4.41 10.90
C GLY A 39 4.51 -5.07 12.28
N LEU A 40 5.16 -6.23 12.40
CA LEU A 40 5.40 -6.92 13.67
C LEU A 40 6.81 -6.61 14.15
N TRP A 41 6.96 -6.31 15.44
CA TRP A 41 8.21 -5.85 16.02
C TRP A 41 8.57 -6.64 17.27
N LYS A 42 9.86 -6.97 17.40
CA LYS A 42 10.45 -7.59 18.58
C LYS A 42 11.86 -7.06 18.75
N ASN A 43 12.21 -6.55 19.92
CA ASN A 43 13.56 -6.03 20.22
C ASN A 43 14.07 -5.01 19.18
N ASN A 44 13.24 -4.05 18.78
CA ASN A 44 13.51 -3.06 17.72
C ASN A 44 13.81 -3.64 16.32
N LEU A 45 13.63 -4.94 16.14
CA LEU A 45 13.73 -5.61 14.86
C LEU A 45 12.33 -5.90 14.31
N ARG A 46 12.14 -5.63 13.02
CA ARG A 46 10.89 -5.98 12.33
C ARG A 46 10.85 -7.48 12.07
N GLU A 47 10.01 -8.21 12.78
CA GLU A 47 9.86 -9.68 12.70
C GLU A 47 8.96 -10.13 11.55
N GLY A 48 8.17 -9.22 10.97
CA GLY A 48 7.28 -9.58 9.88
C GLY A 48 6.19 -8.56 9.65
N PHE A 49 5.17 -9.01 8.93
CA PHE A 49 4.00 -8.24 8.57
C PHE A 49 2.76 -9.10 8.65
N ASP A 50 1.67 -8.53 9.14
CA ASP A 50 0.32 -9.06 8.97
C ASP A 50 -0.44 -8.17 8.00
N LEU A 51 -1.18 -8.80 7.09
CA LEU A 51 -2.06 -8.12 6.15
C LEU A 51 -3.42 -7.92 6.80
N VAL A 52 -3.91 -6.69 6.81
CA VAL A 52 -5.27 -6.33 7.24
C VAL A 52 -6.07 -5.97 6.00
N ASP A 53 -7.09 -6.77 5.65
CA ASP A 53 -8.03 -6.45 4.57
C ASP A 53 -8.93 -5.28 5.03
N LEU A 54 -8.88 -4.16 4.30
CA LEU A 54 -9.56 -2.92 4.71
C LEU A 54 -11.07 -2.94 4.55
N THR A 55 -11.62 -3.93 3.85
CA THR A 55 -13.07 -4.09 3.70
C THR A 55 -13.67 -4.94 4.82
N THR A 56 -12.91 -5.93 5.30
CA THR A 56 -13.41 -6.91 6.28
C THR A 56 -12.81 -6.72 7.67
N GLY A 57 -11.71 -5.97 7.81
CA GLY A 57 -10.90 -5.90 9.01
C GLY A 57 -10.12 -7.19 9.32
N LYS A 58 -10.24 -8.24 8.49
CA LYS A 58 -9.59 -9.52 8.73
C LYS A 58 -8.08 -9.39 8.65
N THR A 59 -7.40 -9.89 9.68
CA THR A 59 -5.93 -9.97 9.72
C THR A 59 -5.45 -11.37 9.30
N THR A 60 -4.44 -11.43 8.42
CA THR A 60 -3.81 -12.68 7.96
C THR A 60 -2.30 -12.52 7.97
N PRO A 61 -1.52 -13.51 8.46
CA PRO A 61 -0.06 -13.46 8.38
C PRO A 61 0.42 -13.28 6.94
N LEU A 62 1.17 -12.21 6.67
CA LEU A 62 1.68 -11.92 5.33
C LEU A 62 3.08 -12.47 5.14
N ALA A 63 4.00 -12.06 6.02
CA ALA A 63 5.39 -12.47 5.94
C ALA A 63 6.05 -12.48 7.31
N ARG A 64 7.09 -13.31 7.47
CA ARG A 64 7.96 -13.32 8.64
C ARG A 64 9.41 -13.23 8.23
N ARG A 65 10.22 -12.63 9.10
CA ARG A 65 11.65 -12.49 8.90
C ARG A 65 12.25 -13.87 8.67
N ASN A 66 13.07 -13.96 7.64
CA ASN A 66 13.86 -15.15 7.36
C ASN A 66 15.34 -14.83 7.63
N PRO A 67 15.92 -15.30 8.75
CA PRO A 67 17.32 -15.05 9.07
C PRO A 67 18.29 -15.73 8.08
N LEU A 68 17.80 -16.70 7.30
CA LEU A 68 18.58 -17.44 6.31
C LEU A 68 18.45 -16.84 4.90
N ALA A 69 17.77 -15.69 4.74
CA ALA A 69 17.62 -15.05 3.44
C ALA A 69 18.99 -14.61 2.89
N PRO A 70 19.30 -14.88 1.60
CA PRO A 70 20.57 -14.49 1.01
C PRO A 70 20.81 -12.97 1.06
N PRO A 71 22.07 -12.52 1.10
CA PRO A 71 22.39 -11.10 1.03
C PRO A 71 21.73 -10.42 -0.17
N LYS A 72 21.32 -9.15 0.01
CA LYS A 72 20.65 -8.33 -1.02
C LYS A 72 19.28 -8.83 -1.49
N THR A 73 18.69 -9.83 -0.83
CA THR A 73 17.29 -10.25 -1.05
C THR A 73 16.33 -9.63 -0.04
N ILE A 74 15.02 -9.79 -0.26
CA ILE A 74 14.01 -9.41 0.72
C ILE A 74 14.12 -10.39 1.90
N PRO A 75 14.41 -9.93 3.14
CA PRO A 75 14.71 -10.81 4.27
C PRO A 75 13.44 -11.36 4.93
N PHE A 76 12.42 -11.70 4.13
CA PHE A 76 11.13 -12.16 4.58
C PHE A 76 10.64 -13.32 3.72
N THR A 77 10.11 -14.35 4.38
CA THR A 77 9.35 -15.42 3.72
C THR A 77 7.87 -15.02 3.74
N PHE A 78 7.25 -14.98 2.56
CA PHE A 78 5.83 -14.69 2.41
C PHE A 78 5.00 -15.95 2.55
N PHE A 79 3.92 -15.88 3.30
CA PHE A 79 2.97 -16.98 3.42
C PHE A 79 1.98 -16.97 2.27
N ARG A 80 1.68 -18.15 1.74
CA ARG A 80 0.69 -18.33 0.67
C ARG A 80 -0.66 -17.71 1.03
N GLU A 81 -1.15 -17.94 2.24
CA GLU A 81 -2.43 -17.42 2.73
C GLU A 81 -2.47 -15.89 2.75
N GLY A 82 -1.38 -15.24 3.19
CA GLY A 82 -1.26 -13.78 3.16
C GLY A 82 -1.24 -13.22 1.74
N MET A 83 -0.53 -13.89 0.82
CA MET A 83 -0.54 -13.51 -0.60
C MET A 83 -1.93 -13.68 -1.22
N GLU A 84 -2.63 -14.77 -0.91
CA GLU A 84 -4.01 -15.00 -1.36
C GLU A 84 -4.97 -13.95 -0.78
N ALA A 85 -4.81 -13.58 0.49
CA ALA A 85 -5.59 -12.52 1.13
C ALA A 85 -5.37 -11.16 0.44
N GLY A 86 -4.12 -10.79 0.15
CA GLY A 86 -3.81 -9.56 -0.60
C GLY A 86 -4.38 -9.55 -2.02
N ASN A 87 -4.30 -10.69 -2.73
CA ASN A 87 -4.92 -10.82 -4.05
C ASN A 87 -6.45 -10.59 -3.99
N LYS A 88 -7.13 -11.16 -2.98
CA LYS A 88 -8.58 -10.95 -2.77
C LYS A 88 -8.91 -9.51 -2.38
N ALA A 89 -8.06 -8.89 -1.55
CA ALA A 89 -8.23 -7.51 -1.12
C ALA A 89 -8.14 -6.52 -2.30
N LEU A 90 -7.34 -6.86 -3.31
CA LEU A 90 -7.06 -6.07 -4.53
C LEU A 90 -7.81 -6.55 -5.78
N ASP A 91 -8.85 -7.38 -5.64
CA ASP A 91 -9.65 -7.83 -6.77
C ASP A 91 -10.32 -6.63 -7.47
N PRO A 92 -10.06 -6.37 -8.77
CA PRO A 92 -10.68 -5.26 -9.49
C PRO A 92 -12.21 -5.27 -9.46
N ALA A 93 -12.85 -6.45 -9.42
CA ALA A 93 -14.31 -6.55 -9.34
C ALA A 93 -14.85 -6.00 -8.02
N LYS A 94 -14.07 -6.10 -6.94
CA LYS A 94 -14.36 -5.51 -5.62
C LYS A 94 -14.00 -4.02 -5.62
N CYS A 95 -12.81 -3.67 -6.11
CA CYS A 95 -12.26 -2.32 -6.07
C CYS A 95 -13.01 -1.32 -6.96
N LYS A 96 -13.69 -1.75 -8.05
CA LYS A 96 -14.44 -0.85 -8.94
C LYS A 96 -15.59 -0.10 -8.26
N HIS A 97 -16.02 -0.56 -7.08
CA HIS A 97 -17.09 0.04 -6.30
C HIS A 97 -16.57 0.71 -5.02
N ALA A 98 -15.26 0.95 -4.92
CA ALA A 98 -14.63 1.59 -3.79
C ALA A 98 -14.44 3.09 -4.06
N ASP A 99 -14.40 3.86 -2.97
CA ASP A 99 -13.98 5.26 -3.01
C ASP A 99 -12.44 5.34 -2.93
N LEU A 100 -11.82 4.40 -2.20
CA LEU A 100 -10.39 4.35 -1.94
C LEU A 100 -9.84 2.91 -2.07
N VAL A 101 -8.71 2.77 -2.76
CA VAL A 101 -7.93 1.53 -2.86
C VAL A 101 -6.55 1.76 -2.25
N CYS A 102 -6.23 1.06 -1.16
CA CYS A 102 -4.92 1.18 -0.51
C CYS A 102 -4.02 -0.03 -0.79
N VAL A 103 -2.73 0.24 -1.02
CA VAL A 103 -1.69 -0.79 -1.16
C VAL A 103 -0.50 -0.42 -0.29
N ASP A 104 -0.28 -1.17 0.80
CA ASP A 104 0.89 -1.04 1.67
C ASP A 104 1.72 -2.33 1.63
N GLU A 105 2.78 -2.47 0.83
CA GLU A 105 3.56 -1.48 0.09
C GLU A 105 3.67 -1.89 -1.39
N VAL A 106 3.83 -0.92 -2.29
CA VAL A 106 4.29 -1.14 -3.68
C VAL A 106 5.79 -0.86 -3.73
N GLY A 107 6.59 -1.89 -3.99
CA GLY A 107 8.05 -1.75 -3.94
C GLY A 107 8.79 -2.68 -4.90
N LYS A 108 10.00 -3.09 -4.51
CA LYS A 108 10.90 -3.89 -5.36
C LYS A 108 10.26 -5.19 -5.85
N LEU A 109 9.40 -5.81 -5.03
CA LEU A 109 8.73 -7.06 -5.40
C LEU A 109 7.80 -6.83 -6.60
N GLU A 110 6.94 -5.81 -6.52
CA GLU A 110 5.99 -5.45 -7.57
C GLU A 110 6.72 -4.97 -8.82
N MET A 111 7.80 -4.19 -8.66
CA MET A 111 8.62 -3.73 -9.79
C MET A 111 9.29 -4.88 -10.56
N GLN A 112 9.46 -6.04 -9.93
CA GLN A 112 9.98 -7.27 -10.56
C GLN A 112 8.86 -8.15 -11.15
N GLY A 113 7.63 -7.65 -11.25
CA GLY A 113 6.47 -8.42 -11.73
C GLY A 113 5.95 -9.45 -10.73
N ARG A 114 6.39 -9.40 -9.47
CA ARG A 114 5.97 -10.31 -8.39
C ARG A 114 4.95 -9.62 -7.48
N GLY A 115 4.54 -10.32 -6.42
CA GLY A 115 3.62 -9.76 -5.42
C GLY A 115 2.29 -9.36 -6.06
N TRP A 116 1.96 -8.08 -5.95
CA TRP A 116 0.69 -7.52 -6.44
C TRP A 116 0.76 -6.98 -7.88
N ALA A 117 1.93 -7.04 -8.53
CA ALA A 117 2.19 -6.35 -9.81
C ALA A 117 1.11 -6.57 -10.87
N ARG A 118 0.63 -7.83 -11.00
CA ARG A 118 -0.40 -8.22 -11.98
C ARG A 118 -1.76 -7.53 -11.77
N LEU A 119 -2.04 -7.06 -10.55
CA LEU A 119 -3.29 -6.42 -10.18
C LEU A 119 -3.22 -4.89 -10.28
N LEU A 120 -2.04 -4.30 -10.10
CA LEU A 120 -1.87 -2.84 -10.10
C LEU A 120 -2.24 -2.19 -11.44
N GLY A 121 -1.89 -2.81 -12.57
CA GLY A 121 -2.28 -2.32 -13.90
C GLY A 121 -3.81 -2.30 -14.10
N PRO A 122 -4.51 -3.44 -13.91
CA PRO A 122 -5.98 -3.49 -13.93
C PRO A 122 -6.66 -2.53 -12.97
N LEU A 123 -6.12 -2.37 -11.75
CA LEU A 123 -6.64 -1.43 -10.76
C LEU A 123 -6.59 0.02 -11.27
N LEU A 124 -5.51 0.41 -11.95
CA LEU A 124 -5.39 1.75 -12.55
C LEU A 124 -6.29 1.97 -13.78
N GLN A 125 -7.03 0.97 -14.24
CA GLN A 125 -8.08 1.15 -15.26
C GLN A 125 -9.45 1.49 -14.65
N LEU A 126 -9.58 1.40 -13.32
CA LEU A 126 -10.80 1.79 -12.62
C LEU A 126 -10.85 3.30 -12.55
N GLU A 127 -11.92 3.92 -13.05
CA GLU A 127 -12.00 5.39 -13.12
C GLU A 127 -12.42 6.04 -11.79
N HIS A 128 -13.11 5.29 -10.93
CA HIS A 128 -13.75 5.81 -9.72
C HIS A 128 -12.85 5.88 -8.47
N PRO A 129 -12.13 4.82 -8.07
CA PRO A 129 -11.41 4.86 -6.79
C PRO A 129 -10.18 5.77 -6.86
N VAL A 130 -9.95 6.53 -5.79
CA VAL A 130 -8.64 7.10 -5.51
C VAL A 130 -7.69 5.96 -5.11
N HIS A 131 -6.47 5.97 -5.65
CA HIS A 131 -5.44 5.02 -5.25
C HIS A 131 -4.48 5.65 -4.24
N LEU A 132 -4.25 4.98 -3.11
CA LEU A 132 -3.24 5.38 -2.13
C LEU A 132 -2.19 4.27 -1.99
N TRP A 133 -0.98 4.51 -2.50
CA TRP A 133 0.10 3.55 -2.48
C TRP A 133 1.17 3.97 -1.50
N VAL A 134 1.56 3.07 -0.59
CA VAL A 134 2.76 3.26 0.21
C VAL A 134 3.94 2.83 -0.62
N VAL A 135 4.93 3.71 -0.75
CA VAL A 135 6.15 3.48 -1.54
C VAL A 135 7.35 3.96 -0.74
N ARG A 136 8.50 3.30 -0.88
CA ARG A 136 9.75 3.84 -0.30
C ARG A 136 10.24 5.04 -1.09
N GLN A 137 10.86 5.99 -0.40
CA GLN A 137 11.34 7.23 -1.00
C GLN A 137 12.21 7.00 -2.24
N GLU A 138 13.14 6.06 -2.19
CA GLU A 138 14.01 5.75 -3.32
C GLU A 138 13.31 5.07 -4.51
N LEU A 139 12.06 4.61 -4.33
CA LEU A 139 11.28 3.89 -5.34
C LEU A 139 10.15 4.71 -5.95
N VAL A 140 9.87 5.93 -5.46
CA VAL A 140 8.74 6.75 -5.95
C VAL A 140 8.81 6.98 -7.46
N HIS A 141 9.96 7.45 -7.96
CA HIS A 141 10.15 7.69 -9.39
C HIS A 141 10.03 6.41 -10.23
N PRO A 142 10.79 5.32 -9.99
CA PRO A 142 10.69 4.13 -10.82
C PRO A 142 9.31 3.44 -10.73
N VAL A 143 8.63 3.45 -9.57
CA VAL A 143 7.23 2.99 -9.47
C VAL A 143 6.33 3.85 -10.36
N SER A 144 6.46 5.16 -10.31
CA SER A 144 5.65 6.06 -11.15
C SER A 144 5.86 5.79 -12.65
N CYS A 145 7.09 5.51 -13.08
CA CYS A 145 7.39 5.14 -14.46
C CYS A 145 6.79 3.78 -14.86
N ILE A 146 6.99 2.74 -14.06
CA ILE A 146 6.55 1.37 -14.39
C ILE A 146 5.03 1.30 -14.59
N TRP A 147 4.27 2.00 -13.74
CA TRP A 147 2.81 2.03 -13.83
C TRP A 147 2.26 3.27 -14.55
N SER A 148 3.13 4.10 -15.15
CA SER A 148 2.75 5.29 -15.93
C SER A 148 1.75 6.20 -15.19
N LEU A 149 2.01 6.41 -13.89
CA LEU A 149 1.18 7.24 -13.01
C LEU A 149 1.20 8.69 -13.52
N GLN A 150 0.01 9.28 -13.68
CA GLN A 150 -0.12 10.65 -14.17
C GLN A 150 -0.12 11.60 -12.97
N ASN A 151 0.91 12.45 -12.87
CA ASN A 151 1.05 13.48 -11.84
C ASN A 151 0.62 12.99 -10.43
N PRO A 152 1.21 11.89 -9.91
CA PRO A 152 0.80 11.38 -8.62
C PRO A 152 1.04 12.44 -7.54
N VAL A 153 0.10 12.58 -6.61
CA VAL A 153 0.30 13.42 -5.43
C VAL A 153 1.27 12.68 -4.50
N ILE A 154 2.42 13.28 -4.22
CA ILE A 154 3.43 12.68 -3.35
C ILE A 154 3.34 13.34 -1.97
N VAL A 155 3.09 12.54 -0.94
CA VAL A 155 3.06 12.98 0.46
C VAL A 155 4.19 12.30 1.21
N ASP A 156 5.14 13.08 1.73
CA ASP A 156 6.19 12.56 2.61
C ASP A 156 5.66 12.40 4.04
N VAL A 157 5.94 11.26 4.66
CA VAL A 157 5.50 10.96 6.03
C VAL A 157 6.04 11.93 7.09
N HIS A 158 7.17 12.59 6.83
CA HIS A 158 7.78 13.55 7.74
C HIS A 158 7.25 14.97 7.56
N ASP A 159 6.40 15.23 6.56
CA ASP A 159 5.67 16.48 6.48
C ASP A 159 4.77 16.61 7.73
N PRO A 160 4.90 17.69 8.53
CA PRO A 160 4.08 17.90 9.73
C PRO A 160 2.57 17.90 9.43
N THR A 161 2.19 18.19 8.19
CA THR A 161 0.81 18.24 7.69
C THR A 161 0.42 17.01 6.87
N ALA A 162 1.27 15.98 6.79
CA ALA A 162 1.06 14.79 5.95
C ALA A 162 -0.32 14.14 6.14
N LEU A 163 -0.80 14.05 7.37
CA LEU A 163 -2.13 13.50 7.66
C LEU A 163 -3.25 14.32 7.01
N GLU A 164 -3.18 15.66 7.16
CA GLU A 164 -4.18 16.56 6.58
C GLU A 164 -4.09 16.57 5.05
N LEU A 165 -2.88 16.54 4.49
CA LEU A 165 -2.67 16.42 3.05
C LEU A 165 -3.32 15.15 2.49
N LEU A 166 -3.07 13.99 3.11
CA LEU A 166 -3.70 12.73 2.69
C LEU A 166 -5.23 12.81 2.70
N VAL A 167 -5.81 13.23 3.83
CA VAL A 167 -7.27 13.31 3.98
C VAL A 167 -7.87 14.31 3.00
N THR A 168 -7.25 15.48 2.83
CA THR A 168 -7.72 16.53 1.92
C THR A 168 -7.65 16.08 0.47
N HIS A 169 -6.52 15.52 0.05
CA HIS A 169 -6.38 15.06 -1.33
C HIS A 169 -7.35 13.95 -1.66
N ILE A 170 -7.59 12.99 -0.75
CA ILE A 170 -8.55 11.90 -0.96
C ILE A 170 -9.98 12.45 -1.08
N ARG A 171 -10.38 13.40 -0.23
CA ARG A 171 -11.74 13.98 -0.25
C ARG A 171 -12.00 14.95 -1.39
N THR A 172 -10.97 15.56 -1.96
CA THR A 172 -11.11 16.58 -3.03
C THR A 172 -10.96 16.00 -4.43
N GLN A 173 -10.72 14.69 -4.57
CA GLN A 173 -10.79 14.06 -5.89
C GLN A 173 -12.25 13.91 -6.34
N PRO A 174 -12.52 14.10 -7.64
CA PRO A 174 -13.85 13.94 -8.24
C PRO A 174 -14.38 12.50 -8.16
#